data_AF-A0A6P3WD44-F1
#
_entry.id   AF-A0A6P3WD44-F1
#
_cell.length_a   1.000
_cell.length_b   1.000
_cell.length_c   1.000
_cell.angle_alpha   90.00
_cell.angle_beta   90.00
_cell.angle_gamma   90.00
#
_symmetry.space_group_name_H-M   'P 1'
#
loop_
_entity.id
_entity.type
_entity.pdbx_description
1 polymer ?
#
loop_
_entity_poly.entity_id
_entity_poly.type
_entity_poly.pdbx_seq_one_letter_code
_entity_poly.pdbx_strand_id
1 'polypeptide(L)'
;MHMFLVAVFLTVQLQETESWGTAAKYAVNCPERCNVDLCGSTQRCRRTVLDDCGCCQVCTAGRGEHCYRTVSGMHGVKCGPGLFCDFYKDEDDYGDEYGICKDCLYGTYGVECRQTCNCKAGGICDRETGACLTFIFFSKMTNKIREHGTTGDEMGSGDSGEHLKDRSTSPKWNPR
;
A
#
# COMPACT_ATOMS: atom_id res chain seq x y z
N MET A 1 -11.99 17.11 53.99
CA MET A 1 -11.92 18.07 52.86
C MET A 1 -10.75 17.82 51.89
N HIS A 2 -9.83 16.87 52.16
CA HIS A 2 -8.77 16.50 51.21
C HIS A 2 -9.13 15.33 50.26
N MET A 3 -9.98 14.39 50.68
CA MET A 3 -10.39 13.26 49.82
C MET A 3 -11.23 13.68 48.60
N PHE A 4 -12.01 14.75 48.71
CA PHE A 4 -12.79 15.28 47.58
C PHE A 4 -11.93 15.99 46.53
N LEU A 5 -10.80 16.58 46.94
CA LEU A 5 -9.86 17.24 46.02
C LEU A 5 -9.10 16.22 45.15
N VAL A 6 -8.81 15.03 45.68
CA VAL A 6 -8.13 13.95 44.93
C VAL A 6 -9.07 13.34 43.88
N ALA A 7 -10.37 13.19 44.20
CA ALA A 7 -11.37 12.70 43.25
C ALA A 7 -11.55 13.65 42.05
N VAL A 8 -11.53 14.97 42.27
CA VAL A 8 -11.61 15.95 41.19
C VAL A 8 -10.35 15.95 40.32
N PHE A 9 -9.16 15.76 40.92
CA PHE A 9 -7.90 15.66 40.17
C PHE A 9 -7.81 14.40 39.30
N LEU A 10 -8.41 13.28 39.74
CA LEU A 10 -8.46 12.05 38.95
C LEU A 10 -9.45 12.13 37.77
N THR A 11 -10.51 12.91 37.88
CA THR A 11 -11.47 13.12 36.77
C THR A 11 -10.95 14.04 35.67
N VAL A 12 -9.95 14.88 35.94
CA VAL A 12 -9.37 15.80 34.94
C VAL A 12 -8.42 15.08 33.98
N GLN A 13 -7.89 13.90 34.34
CA GLN A 13 -6.91 13.16 33.52
C GLN A 13 -7.53 12.21 32.50
N LEU A 14 -8.85 12.12 32.41
CA LEU A 14 -9.56 11.17 31.52
C LEU A 14 -10.43 11.86 30.47
N GLN A 15 -10.22 13.16 30.25
CA GLN A 15 -10.75 13.80 29.06
C GLN A 15 -9.75 13.57 27.93
N GLU A 16 -10.02 12.53 27.16
CA GLU A 16 -9.33 12.19 25.93
C GLU A 16 -9.12 13.44 25.07
N THR A 17 -7.85 13.72 24.79
CA THR A 17 -7.47 14.16 23.46
C THR A 17 -6.43 13.16 23.00
N GLU A 18 -6.86 12.18 22.22
CA GLU A 18 -5.97 11.58 21.24
C GLU A 18 -5.41 12.75 20.42
N SER A 19 -4.21 13.23 20.78
CA SER A 19 -3.48 14.15 19.94
C SER A 19 -3.25 13.39 18.64
N TRP A 20 -3.88 13.84 17.55
CA TRP A 20 -3.77 13.14 16.28
C TRP A 20 -2.31 12.87 15.93
N GLY A 21 -2.10 11.66 15.44
CA GLY A 21 -0.80 11.03 15.30
C GLY A 21 0.22 11.90 14.60
N THR A 22 1.48 11.61 14.92
CA THR A 22 2.75 12.15 14.41
C THR A 22 2.96 12.07 12.88
N ALA A 23 1.91 12.24 12.07
CA ALA A 23 1.83 11.83 10.67
C ALA A 23 1.31 12.92 9.70
N ALA A 24 0.89 14.09 10.18
CA ALA A 24 0.47 15.21 9.34
C ALA A 24 1.69 16.08 8.98
N LYS A 25 2.48 15.67 7.98
CA LYS A 25 3.69 16.41 7.60
C LYS A 25 3.43 17.62 6.69
N TYR A 26 2.21 17.80 6.19
CA TYR A 26 1.94 18.78 5.13
C TYR A 26 0.53 19.41 5.13
N ALA A 27 -0.43 18.93 5.94
CA ALA A 27 -1.72 19.60 6.09
C ALA A 27 -1.59 20.83 7.00
N VAL A 28 -1.64 22.03 6.41
CA VAL A 28 -1.33 23.28 7.13
C VAL A 28 -2.50 23.88 7.92
N ASN A 29 -3.73 23.37 7.77
CA ASN A 29 -4.93 23.92 8.41
C ASN A 29 -5.90 22.83 8.90
N CYS A 30 -5.43 21.90 9.75
CA CYS A 30 -6.33 20.95 10.40
C CYS A 30 -7.04 21.60 11.60
N PRO A 31 -8.35 21.35 11.80
CA PRO A 31 -9.05 21.85 12.98
C PRO A 31 -8.47 21.21 14.25
N GLU A 32 -8.46 21.96 15.36
CA GLU A 32 -7.98 21.44 16.66
C GLU A 32 -8.76 20.21 17.13
N ARG A 33 -10.02 20.07 16.71
CA ARG A 33 -10.88 18.93 17.02
C ARG A 33 -11.57 18.42 15.76
N CYS A 34 -11.63 17.11 15.62
CA CYS A 34 -12.43 16.48 14.57
C CYS A 34 -13.92 16.69 14.83
N ASN A 35 -14.64 17.14 13.80
CA ASN A 35 -16.09 17.09 13.78
C ASN A 35 -16.54 16.40 12.49
N VAL A 36 -16.93 15.13 12.61
CA VAL A 36 -17.32 14.28 11.48
C VAL A 36 -18.61 14.74 10.80
N ASP A 37 -19.44 15.51 11.48
CA ASP A 37 -20.69 16.05 10.91
C ASP A 37 -20.42 17.13 9.85
N LEU A 38 -19.21 17.69 9.84
CA LEU A 38 -18.76 18.65 8.83
C LEU A 38 -18.13 17.95 7.61
N CYS A 39 -17.92 16.63 7.67
CA CYS A 39 -17.36 15.89 6.55
C CYS A 39 -18.38 15.74 5.41
N GLY A 40 -17.87 15.79 4.18
CA GLY A 40 -18.68 15.54 2.98
C GLY A 40 -19.13 14.07 2.88
N SER A 41 -20.15 13.83 2.06
CA SER A 41 -20.66 12.46 1.80
C SER A 41 -19.74 11.69 0.85
N THR A 42 -19.39 10.46 1.23
CA THR A 42 -18.56 9.54 0.43
C THR A 42 -19.35 8.42 -0.25
N GLN A 43 -20.67 8.52 -0.29
CA GLN A 43 -21.58 7.45 -0.77
C GLN A 43 -21.31 7.01 -2.23
N ARG A 44 -20.66 7.87 -3.04
CA ARG A 44 -20.30 7.58 -4.44
C ARG A 44 -18.83 7.18 -4.63
N CYS A 45 -18.03 7.18 -3.58
CA CYS A 45 -16.64 6.77 -3.68
C CYS A 45 -16.56 5.25 -3.89
N ARG A 46 -15.71 4.80 -4.82
CA ARG A 46 -15.41 3.36 -4.96
C ARG A 46 -14.74 2.80 -3.71
N ARG A 47 -13.84 3.59 -3.12
CA ARG A 47 -13.10 3.33 -1.87
C ARG A 47 -12.79 4.66 -1.20
N THR A 48 -12.54 4.61 0.11
CA THR A 48 -12.20 5.79 0.91
C THR A 48 -10.96 5.57 1.77
N VAL A 49 -10.28 6.66 2.08
CA VAL A 49 -9.22 6.75 3.09
C VAL A 49 -9.47 7.98 3.97
N LEU A 50 -8.77 8.08 5.10
CA LEU A 50 -8.78 9.30 5.88
C LEU A 50 -8.05 10.43 5.14
N ASP A 51 -8.57 11.64 5.30
CA ASP A 51 -7.91 12.89 4.92
C ASP A 51 -6.58 13.08 5.68
N ASP A 52 -5.80 14.08 5.29
CA ASP A 52 -4.49 14.33 5.91
C ASP A 52 -4.57 14.85 7.35
N CYS A 53 -5.77 15.27 7.75
CA CYS A 53 -6.08 15.62 9.13
C CYS A 53 -6.46 14.39 9.97
N GLY A 54 -6.80 13.25 9.36
CA GLY A 54 -7.26 12.05 10.08
C GLY A 54 -8.71 12.13 10.55
N CYS A 55 -9.53 13.03 10.00
CA CYS A 55 -10.92 13.26 10.40
C CYS A 55 -11.92 12.66 9.41
N CYS A 56 -11.87 13.14 8.17
CA CYS A 56 -12.90 12.85 7.19
C CYS A 56 -12.49 11.68 6.31
N GLN A 57 -13.48 10.85 5.96
CA GLN A 57 -13.32 9.90 4.86
C GLN A 57 -13.39 10.66 3.54
N VAL A 58 -12.43 10.39 2.65
CA VAL A 58 -12.34 11.02 1.33
C VAL A 58 -12.22 9.95 0.26
N CYS A 59 -12.69 10.25 -0.95
CA CYS A 59 -12.56 9.31 -2.05
C CYS A 59 -11.08 9.04 -2.37
N THR A 60 -10.77 7.80 -2.73
CA THR A 60 -9.43 7.43 -3.21
C THR A 60 -9.34 7.46 -4.73
N ALA A 61 -8.23 7.99 -5.24
CA ALA A 61 -7.75 7.78 -6.58
C ALA A 61 -7.09 6.40 -6.74
N GLY A 62 -7.39 5.75 -7.86
CA GLY A 62 -6.75 4.53 -8.32
C GLY A 62 -5.45 4.79 -9.07
N ARG A 63 -4.77 3.71 -9.48
CA ARG A 63 -3.53 3.79 -10.25
C ARG A 63 -3.74 4.60 -11.53
N GLY A 64 -2.87 5.57 -11.78
CA GLY A 64 -2.92 6.42 -12.98
C GLY A 64 -3.92 7.57 -12.90
N GLU A 65 -4.71 7.66 -11.82
CA GLU A 65 -5.60 8.80 -11.59
C GLU A 65 -4.86 9.94 -10.89
N HIS A 66 -5.40 11.16 -11.03
CA HIS A 66 -4.86 12.36 -10.40
C HIS A 66 -4.99 12.30 -8.88
N CYS A 67 -4.01 12.87 -8.20
CA CYS A 67 -3.96 13.00 -6.75
C CYS A 67 -3.40 14.35 -6.33
N TYR A 68 -3.73 14.74 -5.11
CA TYR A 68 -3.26 15.99 -4.51
C TYR A 68 -2.39 15.70 -3.30
N ARG A 69 -1.47 16.64 -2.99
CA ARG A 69 -0.57 16.51 -1.86
C ARG A 69 -1.30 16.54 -0.54
N THR A 70 -2.14 17.54 -0.35
CA THR A 70 -2.95 17.75 0.85
C THR A 70 -4.42 17.62 0.48
N VAL A 71 -5.13 16.72 1.12
CA VAL A 71 -6.59 16.62 1.04
C VAL A 71 -7.15 16.78 2.44
N SER A 72 -7.99 17.80 2.63
CA SER A 72 -8.73 18.08 3.85
C SER A 72 -10.20 18.25 3.48
N GLY A 73 -11.09 17.42 4.02
CA GLY A 73 -12.49 17.41 3.63
C GLY A 73 -12.73 16.91 2.19
N MET A 74 -13.74 17.46 1.50
CA MET A 74 -14.25 16.89 0.24
C MET A 74 -13.52 17.36 -1.03
N HIS A 75 -12.62 18.35 -0.92
CA HIS A 75 -11.92 18.92 -2.06
C HIS A 75 -10.56 18.23 -2.23
N GLY A 76 -10.43 17.44 -3.30
CA GLY A 76 -9.23 16.66 -3.60
C GLY A 76 -9.44 15.15 -3.42
N VAL A 77 -8.47 14.38 -3.93
CA VAL A 77 -8.47 12.92 -3.86
C VAL A 77 -7.08 12.42 -3.47
N LYS A 78 -7.04 11.44 -2.56
CA LYS A 78 -5.81 10.78 -2.12
C LYS A 78 -5.63 9.46 -2.85
N CYS A 79 -4.40 9.01 -3.06
CA CYS A 79 -4.18 7.68 -3.59
C CYS A 79 -4.69 6.61 -2.60
N GLY A 80 -5.27 5.54 -3.14
CA GLY A 80 -5.67 4.39 -2.34
C GLY A 80 -4.49 3.65 -1.70
N PRO A 81 -4.75 2.69 -0.80
CA PRO A 81 -3.72 1.82 -0.24
C PRO A 81 -2.89 1.14 -1.34
N GLY A 82 -1.59 0.98 -1.10
CA GLY A 82 -0.66 0.40 -2.07
C GLY A 82 -0.23 1.34 -3.19
N LEU A 83 -0.66 2.59 -3.13
CA LEU A 83 -0.30 3.65 -4.06
C LEU A 83 0.28 4.86 -3.31
N PHE A 84 1.19 5.57 -3.96
CA PHE A 84 1.67 6.90 -3.56
C PHE A 84 1.39 7.92 -4.66
N CYS A 85 1.28 9.19 -4.28
CA CYS A 85 1.13 10.29 -5.22
C CYS A 85 2.51 10.72 -5.74
N ASP A 86 2.77 10.53 -7.03
CA ASP A 86 3.99 10.99 -7.68
C ASP A 86 3.74 12.36 -8.30
N PHE A 87 4.31 13.41 -7.69
CA PHE A 87 4.07 14.79 -8.09
C PHE A 87 4.86 15.16 -9.34
N TYR A 88 4.20 15.89 -10.24
CA TYR A 88 4.90 16.59 -11.31
C TYR A 88 5.36 17.96 -10.82
N LYS A 89 6.34 18.55 -11.50
CA LYS A 89 6.81 19.91 -11.21
C LYS A 89 5.89 21.00 -11.76
N ASP A 90 4.82 20.61 -12.45
CA ASP A 90 3.88 21.53 -13.08
C ASP A 90 2.71 21.74 -12.13
N GLU A 91 2.41 23.00 -11.82
CA GLU A 91 1.22 23.41 -11.09
C GLU A 91 0.02 23.43 -12.05
N ASP A 92 -1.19 23.16 -11.57
CA ASP A 92 -2.38 23.35 -12.39
C ASP A 92 -2.67 24.85 -12.61
N ASP A 93 -3.70 25.17 -13.41
CA ASP A 93 -4.12 26.55 -13.68
C ASP A 93 -4.48 27.34 -12.40
N TYR A 94 -4.65 26.66 -11.27
CA TYR A 94 -4.96 27.24 -9.96
C TYR A 94 -3.74 27.35 -9.04
N GLY A 95 -2.56 26.86 -9.45
CA GLY A 95 -1.34 26.87 -8.66
C GLY A 95 -1.22 25.70 -7.67
N ASP A 96 -2.12 24.71 -7.75
CA ASP A 96 -2.07 23.54 -6.90
C ASP A 96 -1.15 22.47 -7.53
N GLU A 97 -0.26 21.92 -6.71
CA GLU A 97 0.62 20.84 -7.16
C GLU A 97 -0.13 19.50 -7.12
N TYR A 98 -0.32 18.93 -8.30
CA TYR A 98 -0.97 17.63 -8.48
C TYR A 98 0.03 16.57 -8.94
N GLY A 99 -0.35 15.32 -8.74
CA GLY A 99 0.43 14.16 -9.15
C GLY A 99 -0.44 13.07 -9.74
N ILE A 100 0.19 11.91 -9.95
CA ILE A 100 -0.48 10.69 -10.42
C ILE A 100 -0.20 9.55 -9.45
N CYS A 101 -1.23 8.77 -9.14
CA CYS A 101 -1.07 7.63 -8.25
C CYS A 101 -0.27 6.50 -8.91
N LYS A 102 0.86 6.16 -8.30
CA LYS A 102 1.76 5.07 -8.70
C LYS A 102 1.86 4.01 -7.61
N ASP A 103 2.25 2.80 -8.00
CA ASP A 103 2.44 1.70 -7.04
C ASP A 103 3.52 2.00 -6.03
N CYS A 104 3.30 1.55 -4.79
CA CYS A 104 4.37 1.44 -3.82
C CYS A 104 5.57 0.67 -4.37
N LEU A 105 6.76 1.14 -3.97
CA LEU A 105 8.00 0.41 -4.18
C LEU A 105 7.97 -0.91 -3.41
N TYR A 106 8.69 -1.91 -3.93
CA TYR A 106 8.81 -3.19 -3.25
C TYR A 106 9.33 -3.01 -1.81
N GLY A 107 8.70 -3.72 -0.88
CA GLY A 107 9.03 -3.63 0.54
C GLY A 107 8.26 -2.54 1.29
N THR A 108 7.36 -1.80 0.63
CA THR A 108 6.46 -0.83 1.28
C THR A 108 4.99 -1.08 0.94
N TYR A 109 4.09 -0.68 1.83
CA TYR A 109 2.66 -0.91 1.69
C TYR A 109 1.82 0.15 2.42
N GLY A 110 0.50 0.08 2.21
CA GLY A 110 -0.49 0.98 2.82
C GLY A 110 -0.65 2.29 2.07
N VAL A 111 -1.39 3.23 2.66
CA VAL A 111 -1.60 4.57 2.08
C VAL A 111 -0.28 5.31 2.03
N GLU A 112 0.04 5.89 0.87
CA GLU A 112 1.31 6.59 0.61
C GLU A 112 2.56 5.76 0.89
N CYS A 113 2.44 4.43 0.93
CA CYS A 113 3.56 3.51 1.13
C CYS A 113 4.34 3.75 2.44
N ARG A 114 3.65 4.28 3.47
CA ARG A 114 4.28 4.65 4.75
C ARG A 114 4.72 3.45 5.60
N GLN A 115 4.22 2.26 5.30
CA GLN A 115 4.50 1.06 6.09
C GLN A 115 5.56 0.20 5.39
N THR A 116 6.48 -0.38 6.16
CA THR A 116 7.53 -1.27 5.65
C THR A 116 7.16 -2.72 5.87
N CYS A 117 7.38 -3.55 4.86
CA CYS A 117 7.06 -4.96 4.91
C CYS A 117 8.05 -5.76 5.76
N ASN A 118 7.53 -6.66 6.60
CA ASN A 118 8.30 -7.47 7.54
C ASN A 118 8.14 -8.97 7.24
N CYS A 119 8.38 -9.36 5.99
CA CYS A 119 8.26 -10.74 5.56
C CYS A 119 9.53 -11.55 5.81
N LYS A 120 9.36 -12.82 6.20
CA LYS A 120 10.47 -13.75 6.42
C LYS A 120 11.32 -13.89 5.15
N ALA A 121 12.63 -13.99 5.32
CA ALA A 121 13.61 -14.13 4.24
C ALA A 121 13.54 -13.04 3.15
N GLY A 122 13.06 -11.83 3.50
CA GLY A 122 12.93 -10.74 2.54
C GLY A 122 11.85 -10.99 1.47
N GLY A 123 10.84 -11.80 1.80
CA GLY A 123 9.72 -12.09 0.90
C GLY A 123 8.97 -10.82 0.48
N ILE A 124 8.27 -10.91 -0.65
CA ILE A 124 7.45 -9.82 -1.17
C ILE A 124 6.12 -9.78 -0.41
N CYS A 125 5.67 -8.59 -0.05
CA CYS A 125 4.37 -8.33 0.56
C CYS A 125 3.38 -7.78 -0.47
N ASP A 126 2.10 -7.97 -0.21
CA ASP A 126 1.03 -7.25 -0.87
C ASP A 126 1.09 -5.76 -0.53
N ARG A 127 0.92 -4.89 -1.53
CA ARG A 127 1.11 -3.44 -1.38
C ARG A 127 -0.07 -2.75 -0.69
N GLU A 128 -1.28 -3.32 -0.76
CA GLU A 128 -2.43 -2.73 -0.09
C GLU A 128 -2.46 -3.12 1.40
N THR A 129 -2.24 -4.41 1.69
CA THR A 129 -2.47 -5.02 3.01
C THR A 129 -1.21 -5.29 3.81
N GLY A 130 -0.03 -5.36 3.17
CA GLY A 130 1.22 -5.76 3.80
C GLY A 130 1.35 -7.28 4.02
N ALA A 131 0.37 -8.08 3.60
CA ALA A 131 0.40 -9.53 3.77
C ALA A 131 1.54 -10.17 2.98
N CYS A 132 2.30 -11.06 3.60
CA CYS A 132 3.43 -11.72 2.94
C CYS A 132 2.95 -12.74 1.90
N LEU A 133 3.39 -12.54 0.66
CA LEU A 133 3.10 -13.44 -0.44
C LEU A 133 3.94 -14.70 -0.27
N THR A 134 3.29 -15.85 -0.13
CA THR A 134 3.98 -17.15 -0.05
C THR A 134 4.15 -17.71 -1.45
N PHE A 135 5.38 -17.74 -1.96
CA PHE A 135 5.67 -18.40 -3.23
C PHE A 135 5.66 -19.92 -3.01
N ILE A 136 4.60 -20.58 -3.47
CA ILE A 136 4.35 -22.02 -3.31
C ILE A 136 5.44 -22.89 -3.95
N PHE A 137 6.32 -22.31 -4.78
CA PHE A 137 7.44 -23.03 -5.42
C PHE A 137 8.42 -23.66 -4.41
N PHE A 138 8.68 -23.03 -3.26
CA PHE A 138 9.60 -23.60 -2.25
C PHE A 138 8.91 -24.59 -1.29
N SER A 139 7.60 -24.49 -1.11
CA SER A 139 6.84 -25.35 -0.20
C SER A 139 6.73 -26.81 -0.66
N LYS A 140 7.01 -27.10 -1.94
CA LYS A 140 7.01 -28.47 -2.48
C LYS A 140 8.35 -29.19 -2.35
N MET A 141 9.45 -28.49 -2.05
CA MET A 141 10.78 -29.12 -1.98
C MET A 141 11.13 -29.66 -0.59
N THR A 142 10.46 -29.20 0.47
CA THR A 142 10.69 -29.66 1.85
C THR A 142 9.96 -30.95 2.20
N ASN A 143 8.96 -31.37 1.41
CA ASN A 143 8.26 -32.65 1.60
C ASN A 143 8.85 -33.81 0.79
N LYS A 144 9.93 -33.60 0.01
CA LYS A 144 10.59 -34.66 -0.79
C LYS A 144 12.02 -34.93 -0.32
N ILE A 145 12.27 -34.98 1.00
CA ILE A 145 13.55 -35.45 1.58
C ILE A 145 13.33 -36.54 2.66
N ARG A 146 12.13 -37.11 2.76
CA ARG A 146 11.88 -38.25 3.67
C ARG A 146 10.93 -39.27 3.03
N GLU A 147 11.41 -39.96 2.00
CA GLU A 147 11.09 -41.37 1.67
C GLU A 147 11.64 -41.72 0.27
N HIS A 148 12.91 -42.11 0.19
CA HIS A 148 13.29 -43.44 -0.28
C HIS A 148 14.81 -43.57 -0.16
N GLY A 149 15.24 -44.60 0.57
CA GLY A 149 16.64 -44.98 0.66
C GLY A 149 17.18 -45.50 -0.67
N THR A 150 18.49 -45.34 -0.84
CA THR A 150 19.45 -46.22 -1.53
C THR A 150 18.88 -47.29 -2.46
N THR A 151 19.27 -47.25 -3.74
CA THR A 151 20.10 -48.27 -4.42
C THR A 151 20.26 -47.94 -5.92
N GLY A 152 21.46 -48.15 -6.46
CA GLY A 152 21.63 -48.62 -7.84
C GLY A 152 22.20 -47.62 -8.84
N ASP A 153 23.44 -47.88 -9.26
CA ASP A 153 24.20 -47.32 -10.37
C ASP A 153 23.45 -47.37 -11.73
N GLU A 154 23.72 -46.42 -12.63
CA GLU A 154 24.13 -46.71 -14.03
C GLU A 154 24.40 -45.41 -14.84
N MET A 155 25.58 -45.38 -15.46
CA MET A 155 25.98 -44.41 -16.48
C MET A 155 25.25 -44.66 -17.81
N GLY A 156 25.03 -43.60 -18.59
CA GLY A 156 24.59 -43.73 -19.98
C GLY A 156 24.73 -42.43 -20.76
N SER A 157 25.90 -42.21 -21.35
CA SER A 157 26.15 -41.17 -22.36
C SER A 157 25.82 -41.74 -23.74
N GLY A 158 25.00 -41.05 -24.52
CA GLY A 158 24.62 -41.48 -25.87
C GLY A 158 24.18 -40.30 -26.71
N ASP A 159 25.05 -39.92 -27.64
CA ASP A 159 24.82 -38.95 -28.69
C ASP A 159 24.30 -39.71 -29.95
N SER A 160 23.29 -39.17 -30.63
CA SER A 160 22.99 -39.47 -32.04
C SER A 160 21.86 -38.55 -32.52
N GLY A 161 22.17 -37.73 -33.53
CA GLY A 161 21.21 -36.87 -34.21
C GLY A 161 20.39 -37.63 -35.27
N GLU A 162 19.27 -37.05 -35.69
CA GLU A 162 19.14 -36.38 -36.99
C GLU A 162 17.74 -35.75 -37.17
N HIS A 163 17.76 -34.56 -37.77
CA HIS A 163 16.73 -33.91 -38.57
C HIS A 163 15.22 -34.10 -38.30
N LEU A 164 14.59 -33.01 -37.83
CA LEU A 164 13.37 -32.52 -38.48
C LEU A 164 13.36 -30.98 -38.51
N LYS A 165 13.31 -30.43 -39.73
CA LYS A 165 13.05 -29.00 -39.99
C LYS A 165 11.59 -28.71 -39.67
N ASP A 166 11.30 -27.61 -38.97
CA ASP A 166 10.47 -26.55 -39.57
C ASP A 166 10.45 -25.23 -38.76
N ARG A 167 11.03 -24.21 -39.42
CA ARG A 167 10.48 -22.88 -39.70
C ARG A 167 9.94 -22.01 -38.54
N SER A 168 10.76 -21.03 -38.20
CA SER A 168 10.47 -19.78 -37.47
C SER A 168 9.34 -18.97 -38.10
N THR A 169 8.45 -18.37 -37.28
CA THR A 169 8.04 -16.95 -37.42
C THR A 169 7.43 -16.41 -36.12
N SER A 170 8.07 -15.42 -35.50
CA SER A 170 7.49 -14.60 -34.41
C SER A 170 6.64 -13.47 -34.98
N PRO A 171 5.46 -13.15 -34.42
CA PRO A 171 4.74 -11.93 -34.79
C PRO A 171 5.30 -10.70 -34.07
N LYS A 172 5.73 -9.71 -34.86
CA LYS A 172 5.95 -8.31 -34.47
C LYS A 172 4.59 -7.64 -34.26
N TRP A 173 4.40 -6.94 -33.14
CA TRP A 173 3.27 -6.01 -32.96
C TRP A 173 3.83 -4.58 -32.94
N ASN A 174 3.38 -3.76 -33.89
CA ASN A 174 3.68 -2.33 -33.97
C ASN A 174 2.46 -1.54 -33.48
N PRO A 175 2.65 -0.43 -32.75
CA PRO A 175 1.58 0.45 -32.31
C PRO A 175 1.11 1.39 -33.43
N ARG A 176 -0.16 1.78 -33.39
CA ARG A 176 -0.68 3.02 -33.97
C ARG A 176 -1.01 3.98 -32.84
#